data_AF-A0A9C7UXN6-F1
#
_entry.id   AF-A0A9C7UXN6-F1
#
_cell.length_a   1.000
_cell.length_b   1.000
_cell.length_c   1.000
_cell.angle_alpha   90.00
_cell.angle_beta   90.00
_cell.angle_gamma   90.00
#
_symmetry.space_group_name_H-M   'P 1'
#
loop_
_entity.id
_entity.type
_entity.pdbx_description
1 polymer ?
#
loop_
_entity_poly.entity_id
_entity_poly.type
_entity_poly.pdbx_seq_one_letter_code
_entity_poly.pdbx_strand_id
1 'polypeptide(L)'
;MSDDIDGGGLGLTGAESMALGGMIGGGIYAVLGVVVKVSGALAWLSFVLAGIVAMCAGYSYIKLNQLSDPEGASPTSTPSRRSPRSPSSSN
;
A
#
# COMPACT_ATOMS: atom_id res chain seq x y z
N MET A 1 29.01 0.87 -5.89
CA MET A 1 28.41 0.63 -4.56
C MET A 1 27.33 1.69 -4.45
N SER A 2 26.12 1.35 -4.92
CA SER A 2 25.11 2.35 -5.27
C SER A 2 24.61 3.12 -4.04
N ASP A 3 24.69 4.44 -4.17
CA ASP A 3 24.17 5.46 -3.28
C ASP A 3 22.62 5.40 -3.23
N ASP A 4 22.01 5.00 -2.11
CA ASP A 4 20.53 5.05 -1.91
C ASP A 4 20.10 4.98 -0.43
N ILE A 5 20.83 5.63 0.49
CA ILE A 5 20.42 5.82 1.91
C ILE A 5 20.57 7.30 2.30
N ASP A 6 20.11 8.24 1.48
CA ASP A 6 20.12 9.66 1.84
C ASP A 6 18.84 10.35 1.34
N GLY A 7 17.83 10.40 2.23
CA GLY A 7 16.58 11.07 1.92
C GLY A 7 15.39 10.69 2.77
N GLY A 8 15.51 10.62 4.10
CA GLY A 8 14.38 10.66 5.06
C GLY A 8 13.24 9.63 4.93
N GLY A 9 13.28 8.73 3.94
CA GLY A 9 12.26 7.76 3.58
C GLY A 9 12.91 6.43 3.26
N LEU A 10 12.22 5.35 3.58
CA LEU A 10 12.68 3.99 3.33
C LEU A 10 12.98 3.84 1.83
N GLY A 11 14.25 3.65 1.46
CA GLY A 11 14.65 3.46 0.07
C GLY A 11 13.84 2.34 -0.60
N LEU A 12 13.71 2.37 -1.92
CA LEU A 12 12.86 1.42 -2.67
C LEU A 12 13.11 -0.03 -2.26
N THR A 13 14.39 -0.43 -2.17
CA THR A 13 14.80 -1.76 -1.72
C THR A 13 14.40 -2.05 -0.27
N GLY A 14 14.45 -1.04 0.62
CA GLY A 14 14.00 -1.17 2.01
C GLY A 14 12.49 -1.28 2.15
N ALA A 15 11.73 -0.52 1.38
CA ALA A 15 10.28 -0.57 1.33
C ALA A 15 9.77 -1.92 0.78
N GLU A 16 10.38 -2.39 -0.31
CA GLU A 16 10.06 -3.71 -0.90
C GLU A 16 10.42 -4.85 0.07
N SER A 17 11.57 -4.77 0.74
CA SER A 17 11.97 -5.77 1.75
C SER A 17 10.99 -5.81 2.93
N MET A 18 10.54 -4.67 3.43
CA MET A 18 9.52 -4.60 4.49
C MET A 18 8.17 -5.17 4.03
N ALA A 19 7.71 -4.81 2.83
CA ALA A 19 6.46 -5.29 2.27
C ALA A 19 6.48 -6.82 2.07
N LEU A 20 7.55 -7.34 1.44
CA LEU A 20 7.72 -8.77 1.21
C LEU A 20 7.90 -9.54 2.53
N GLY A 21 8.71 -9.03 3.45
CA GLY A 21 8.91 -9.63 4.78
C GLY A 21 7.61 -9.80 5.55
N GLY A 22 6.73 -8.80 5.51
CA GLY A 22 5.40 -8.87 6.10
C GLY A 22 4.46 -9.87 5.40
N MET A 23 4.40 -9.84 4.06
CA MET A 23 3.49 -10.72 3.30
C MET A 23 3.88 -12.20 3.39
N ILE A 24 5.18 -12.49 3.37
CA ILE A 24 5.73 -13.85 3.44
C ILE A 24 5.64 -14.39 4.87
N GLY A 25 6.02 -13.57 5.87
CA GLY A 25 5.98 -13.95 7.28
C GLY A 25 4.57 -14.03 7.88
N GLY A 26 3.66 -13.15 7.47
CA GLY A 26 2.29 -13.11 7.98
C GLY A 26 1.30 -13.99 7.21
N GLY A 27 1.46 -14.10 5.88
CA GLY A 27 0.50 -14.77 5.01
C GLY A 27 0.94 -16.14 4.52
N ILE A 28 2.04 -16.20 3.75
CA ILE A 28 2.48 -17.44 3.08
C ILE A 28 2.72 -18.56 4.09
N TYR A 29 3.43 -18.27 5.19
CA TYR A 29 3.72 -19.27 6.22
C TYR A 29 2.45 -19.76 6.95
N ALA A 30 1.46 -18.89 7.14
CA ALA A 30 0.18 -19.26 7.74
C ALA A 30 -0.62 -20.21 6.85
N VAL A 31 -0.67 -19.94 5.54
CA VAL A 31 -1.39 -20.79 4.57
C VAL A 31 -0.68 -22.13 4.39
N LEU A 32 0.66 -22.18 4.37
CA LEU A 32 1.41 -23.43 4.31
C LEU A 32 1.06 -24.37 5.48
N GLY A 33 0.86 -23.84 6.69
CA GLY A 33 0.43 -24.64 7.85
C GLY A 33 -0.93 -25.33 7.66
N VAL A 34 -1.89 -24.63 7.04
CA VAL A 34 -3.22 -25.19 6.70
C VAL A 34 -3.12 -26.18 5.55
N VAL A 35 -2.34 -25.84 4.52
CA VAL A 35 -2.16 -26.66 3.31
C VAL A 35 -1.50 -28.00 3.63
N VAL A 36 -0.48 -28.00 4.50
CA VAL A 36 0.18 -29.23 4.98
C VAL A 36 -0.79 -30.13 5.74
N LYS A 37 -1.74 -29.54 6.49
CA LYS A 37 -2.79 -30.28 7.19
C LYS A 37 -3.87 -30.83 6.26
N VAL A 38 -4.13 -30.16 5.13
CA VAL A 38 -5.26 -30.48 4.26
C VAL A 38 -4.89 -31.44 3.13
N SER A 39 -3.75 -31.30 2.44
CA SER A 39 -3.93 -31.38 0.98
C SER A 39 -3.09 -32.27 0.07
N GLY A 40 -1.82 -32.59 0.30
CA GLY A 40 -1.04 -33.25 -0.78
C GLY A 40 -1.22 -32.53 -2.15
N ALA A 41 -1.76 -33.19 -3.17
CA ALA A 41 -1.91 -32.64 -4.55
C ALA A 41 -2.93 -31.49 -4.73
N LEU A 42 -3.95 -31.35 -3.88
CA LEU A 42 -4.98 -30.30 -4.01
C LEU A 42 -4.50 -28.90 -3.58
N ALA A 43 -3.36 -28.84 -2.89
CA ALA A 43 -2.70 -27.62 -2.41
C ALA A 43 -2.35 -26.68 -3.54
N TRP A 44 -1.73 -27.27 -4.55
CA TRP A 44 -1.20 -26.59 -5.72
C TRP A 44 -2.32 -25.88 -6.49
N LEU A 45 -3.47 -26.55 -6.65
CA LEU A 45 -4.61 -25.98 -7.36
C LEU A 45 -5.16 -24.74 -6.64
N SER A 46 -5.28 -24.79 -5.32
CA SER A 46 -5.77 -23.66 -4.51
C SER A 46 -4.79 -22.49 -4.52
N PHE A 47 -3.49 -22.75 -4.49
CA PHE A 47 -2.45 -21.72 -4.55
C PHE A 47 -2.45 -20.99 -5.91
N VAL A 48 -2.58 -21.73 -7.01
CA VAL A 48 -2.68 -21.15 -8.35
C VAL A 48 -3.93 -20.27 -8.47
N LEU A 49 -5.08 -20.74 -7.95
CA LEU A 49 -6.33 -19.98 -7.99
C LEU A 49 -6.23 -18.69 -7.15
N ALA A 50 -5.64 -18.77 -5.96
CA ALA A 50 -5.36 -17.60 -5.13
C ALA A 50 -4.41 -16.61 -5.82
N GLY A 51 -3.37 -17.10 -6.51
CA GLY A 51 -2.46 -16.28 -7.30
C GLY A 51 -3.15 -15.56 -8.46
N ILE A 52 -4.06 -16.22 -9.17
CA ILE A 52 -4.84 -15.61 -10.26
C ILE A 52 -5.74 -14.50 -9.70
N VAL A 53 -6.41 -14.74 -8.57
CA VAL A 53 -7.26 -13.73 -7.91
C VAL A 53 -6.42 -12.54 -7.44
N ALA A 54 -5.26 -12.79 -6.84
CA ALA A 54 -4.33 -11.74 -6.42
C ALA A 54 -3.80 -10.91 -7.60
N MET A 55 -3.45 -11.57 -8.71
CA MET A 55 -3.01 -10.89 -9.93
C MET A 55 -4.14 -10.05 -10.54
N CYS A 56 -5.37 -10.55 -10.55
CA CYS A 56 -6.54 -9.80 -11.01
C CYS A 56 -6.82 -8.58 -10.13
N ALA A 57 -6.78 -8.75 -8.80
CA ALA A 57 -6.96 -7.66 -7.84
C ALA A 57 -5.85 -6.60 -7.96
N GLY A 58 -4.59 -7.02 -8.06
CA GLY A 58 -3.45 -6.13 -8.29
C GLY A 58 -3.54 -5.40 -9.62
N TYR A 59 -3.96 -6.08 -10.70
CA TYR A 59 -4.17 -5.46 -12.00
C TYR A 59 -5.27 -4.39 -11.94
N SER A 60 -6.39 -4.68 -11.27
CA SER A 60 -7.45 -3.70 -11.05
C SER A 60 -6.95 -2.52 -10.23
N TYR A 61 -6.13 -2.76 -9.20
CA TYR A 61 -5.54 -1.70 -8.37
C TYR A 61 -4.59 -0.80 -9.17
N ILE A 62 -3.70 -1.36 -9.99
CA ILE A 62 -2.79 -0.58 -10.84
C ILE A 62 -3.59 0.22 -11.88
N LYS A 63 -4.60 -0.39 -12.50
CA LYS A 63 -5.51 0.29 -13.44
C LYS A 63 -6.30 1.41 -12.77
N LEU A 64 -6.76 1.22 -11.53
CA LEU A 64 -7.45 2.25 -10.75
C LEU A 64 -6.51 3.37 -10.34
N ASN A 65 -5.27 3.03 -9.94
CA ASN A 65 -4.26 4.01 -9.55
C ASN A 65 -3.82 4.88 -10.76
N GLN A 66 -3.85 4.34 -11.97
CA GLN A 66 -3.64 5.12 -13.20
C GLN A 66 -4.84 5.98 -13.59
N LEU A 67 -6.06 5.60 -13.17
CA LEU A 67 -7.27 6.40 -13.37
C LEU A 67 -7.52 7.39 -12.23
N SER A 68 -6.84 7.20 -11.09
CA SER A 68 -6.81 8.11 -9.96
C SER A 68 -5.82 9.22 -10.29
N ASP A 69 -6.25 10.10 -11.21
CA ASP A 69 -5.73 11.44 -11.35
C ASP A 69 -5.61 12.08 -9.94
N PRO A 70 -4.52 12.81 -9.62
CA PRO A 70 -4.38 13.57 -8.37
C PRO A 70 -5.40 14.72 -8.21
N GLU A 71 -6.46 14.74 -9.01
CA GLU A 71 -7.50 15.77 -9.04
C GLU A 71 -8.68 15.46 -8.10
N GLY A 72 -8.65 14.31 -7.41
CA GLY A 72 -9.69 13.88 -6.47
C GLY A 72 -9.47 14.30 -5.00
N ALA A 73 -8.31 14.85 -4.65
CA ALA A 73 -8.04 15.28 -3.28
C ALA A 73 -8.48 16.72 -3.03
N SER A 74 -9.81 16.90 -2.98
CA SER A 74 -10.58 18.03 -2.39
C SER A 74 -11.30 18.97 -3.39
N PRO A 75 -12.65 18.88 -3.51
CA PRO A 75 -13.48 20.09 -3.66
C PRO A 75 -13.51 20.94 -2.38
N THR A 76 -12.72 20.59 -1.35
CA THR A 76 -12.37 21.46 -0.21
C THR A 76 -11.38 22.55 -0.62
N SER A 77 -11.71 23.26 -1.70
CA SER A 77 -11.59 24.71 -1.77
C SER A 77 -12.48 25.32 -0.68
N THR A 78 -12.17 25.08 0.60
CA THR A 78 -12.73 25.91 1.66
C THR A 78 -11.68 26.95 2.00
N PRO A 79 -11.76 28.18 1.45
CA PRO A 79 -11.03 29.28 2.03
C PRO A 79 -11.58 29.45 3.45
N SER A 80 -10.80 29.08 4.47
CA SER A 80 -11.11 29.41 5.87
C SER A 80 -10.87 30.91 6.09
N ARG A 81 -11.67 31.73 5.41
CA ARG A 81 -11.82 33.17 5.60
C ARG A 81 -12.78 33.39 6.76
N ARG A 82 -12.34 33.09 7.98
CA ARG A 82 -12.87 33.66 9.23
C ARG A 82 -12.05 33.24 10.45
N SER A 83 -11.10 34.09 10.82
CA SER A 83 -10.85 34.38 12.22
C SER A 83 -10.87 35.90 12.40
N PRO A 84 -11.91 36.46 13.01
CA PRO A 84 -11.94 37.84 13.47
C PRO A 84 -11.27 37.89 14.86
N ARG A 85 -10.05 38.41 14.93
CA ARG A 85 -9.45 38.97 16.17
C ARG A 85 -8.58 40.15 15.74
N SER A 86 -9.13 41.35 15.80
CA SER A 86 -9.02 42.30 16.93
C SER A 86 -7.80 43.22 16.74
N PRO A 87 -7.96 44.54 16.85
CA PRO A 87 -6.96 45.52 16.46
C PRO A 87 -5.82 45.53 17.46
N SER A 88 -4.58 45.41 16.98
CA SER A 88 -3.41 45.76 17.79
C SER A 88 -3.11 47.24 17.57
N SER A 89 -3.33 47.99 18.62
CA SER A 89 -3.13 49.42 18.79
C SER A 89 -1.74 49.88 18.35
N SER A 90 -1.73 51.05 17.72
CA SER A 90 -0.63 52.02 17.71
C SER A 90 -0.10 52.25 19.13
N ASN A 91 1.21 52.05 19.32
CA ASN A 91 2.15 53.01 19.92
C ASN A 91 3.58 52.49 19.67
#